data_AF-A0A965NK74-F1
#
_entry.id   AF-A0A965NK74-F1
#
_cell.length_a   1.000
_cell.length_b   1.000
_cell.length_c   1.000
_cell.angle_alpha   90.00
_cell.angle_beta   90.00
_cell.angle_gamma   90.00
#
_symmetry.space_group_name_H-M   'P 1'
#
loop_
_entity.id
_entity.type
_entity.pdbx_description
1 polymer ?
#
loop_
_entity_poly.entity_id
_entity_poly.type
_entity_poly.pdbx_seq_one_letter_code
_entity_poly.pdbx_strand_id
1 'polypeptide(L)'
;VIVGALGIDRARPLVAAAAKSAGKLVLVRPDNERACSVDELAALIPADFRGDVRRASVAELFPSPAACVADGETIVVLGSLYLVGEVLARLRGHGLPDAWQDRLPATR
;
A
#
# COMPACT_ATOMS: atom_id res chain seq x y z
N VAL A 1 2.42 9.62 -1.13
CA VAL A 1 2.28 8.57 -0.09
C VAL A 1 1.58 7.38 -0.71
N ILE A 2 2.19 6.19 -0.60
CA ILE A 2 1.60 4.90 -0.98
C ILE A 2 0.99 4.29 0.29
N VAL A 3 -0.30 3.99 0.26
CA VAL A 3 -1.04 3.49 1.42
C VAL A 3 -1.74 2.17 1.10
N GLY A 4 -1.56 1.20 2.00
CA GLY A 4 -2.29 -0.05 2.02
C GLY A 4 -2.38 -0.55 3.46
N ALA A 5 -3.50 -1.12 3.84
CA ALA A 5 -3.79 -1.48 5.22
C ALA A 5 -4.47 -2.86 5.32
N LEU A 6 -4.38 -3.47 6.50
CA LEU A 6 -5.14 -4.67 6.84
C LEU A 6 -6.36 -4.26 7.66
N GLY A 7 -7.56 -4.55 7.17
CA GLY A 7 -8.83 -4.26 7.86
C GLY A 7 -9.24 -2.78 7.87
N ILE A 8 -10.52 -2.53 7.59
CA ILE A 8 -11.07 -1.19 7.36
C ILE A 8 -10.98 -0.26 8.59
N ASP A 9 -11.17 -0.79 9.80
CA ASP A 9 -11.18 0.01 11.02
C ASP A 9 -9.82 0.66 11.31
N ARG A 10 -8.74 -0.05 11.00
CA ARG A 10 -7.37 0.48 11.12
C ARG A 10 -7.01 1.39 9.95
N ALA A 11 -7.54 1.11 8.76
CA ALA A 11 -7.30 1.90 7.58
C ALA A 11 -7.86 3.34 7.72
N ARG A 12 -9.02 3.50 8.35
CA ARG A 12 -9.71 4.81 8.48
C ARG A 12 -8.85 5.92 9.09
N PRO A 13 -8.34 5.80 10.33
CA PRO A 13 -7.51 6.86 10.93
C PRO A 13 -6.18 7.04 10.17
N LEU A 14 -5.68 5.99 9.54
CA LEU A 14 -4.41 6.00 8.83
C LEU A 14 -4.49 6.73 7.49
N VAL A 15 -5.54 6.51 6.69
CA VAL A 15 -5.79 7.26 5.45
C VAL A 15 -6.03 8.73 5.77
N ALA A 16 -6.79 9.04 6.82
CA ALA A 16 -7.01 10.41 7.27
C ALA A 16 -5.70 11.11 7.70
N ALA A 17 -4.80 10.40 8.40
CA ALA A 17 -3.49 10.95 8.77
C ALA A 17 -2.59 11.16 7.55
N ALA A 18 -2.52 10.20 6.63
CA ALA A 18 -1.73 10.30 5.41
C ALA A 18 -2.19 11.48 4.53
N ALA A 19 -3.50 11.70 4.41
CA ALA A 19 -4.10 12.77 3.62
C ALA A 19 -3.68 14.18 4.08
N LYS A 20 -3.32 14.38 5.36
CA LYS A 20 -2.88 15.68 5.89
C LYS A 20 -1.54 16.17 5.33
N SER A 21 -0.71 15.26 4.85
CA SER A 21 0.67 15.57 4.43
C SER A 21 0.99 15.08 3.01
N ALA A 22 0.09 14.31 2.39
CA ALA A 22 0.29 13.80 1.05
C ALA A 22 -0.15 14.83 0.00
N GLY A 23 0.76 15.19 -0.92
CA GLY A 23 0.36 15.83 -2.19
C GLY A 23 -0.31 14.86 -3.17
N LYS A 24 -0.03 13.55 -3.02
CA LYS A 24 -0.61 12.46 -3.81
C LYS A 24 -0.77 11.21 -2.92
N LEU A 25 -1.94 10.58 -3.00
CA LEU A 25 -2.24 9.28 -2.40
C LEU A 25 -2.25 8.21 -3.49
N VAL A 26 -1.43 7.17 -3.31
CA VAL A 26 -1.45 5.98 -4.17
C VAL A 26 -1.98 4.82 -3.33
N LEU A 27 -3.16 4.35 -3.68
CA LEU A 27 -3.86 3.28 -2.98
C LEU A 27 -3.42 1.94 -3.55
N VAL A 28 -2.96 1.05 -2.68
CA VAL A 28 -2.52 -0.30 -3.04
C VAL A 28 -3.15 -1.32 -2.11
N ARG A 29 -3.48 -2.49 -2.66
CA ARG A 29 -3.77 -3.69 -1.86
C ARG A 29 -2.47 -4.49 -1.73
N PRO A 30 -1.83 -4.58 -0.56
CA PRO A 30 -0.72 -5.50 -0.37
C PRO A 30 -1.20 -6.94 -0.58
N ASP A 31 -0.29 -7.81 -0.99
CA ASP A 31 -0.59 -9.23 -1.18
C ASP A 31 -0.76 -9.95 0.18
N ASN A 32 -1.91 -9.72 0.81
CA ASN A 32 -2.37 -10.37 2.02
C ASN A 32 -3.90 -10.48 1.98
N GLU A 33 -4.46 -11.62 2.39
CA GLU A 33 -5.90 -11.87 2.29
C GLU A 33 -6.73 -10.90 3.15
N ARG A 34 -6.17 -10.42 4.27
CA ARG A 34 -6.81 -9.46 5.19
C ARG A 34 -6.67 -8.00 4.74
N ALA A 35 -6.03 -7.75 3.59
CA ALA A 35 -5.80 -6.42 3.08
C ALA A 35 -7.08 -5.78 2.55
N CYS A 36 -7.29 -4.50 2.89
CA CYS A 36 -8.34 -3.69 2.29
C CYS A 36 -8.14 -3.64 0.76
N SER A 37 -9.26 -3.72 0.04
CA SER A 37 -9.33 -3.38 -1.36
C SER A 37 -8.99 -1.90 -1.59
N VAL A 38 -8.58 -1.58 -2.82
CA VAL A 38 -8.32 -0.18 -3.21
C VAL A 38 -9.57 0.70 -3.13
N ASP A 39 -10.76 0.13 -3.32
CA ASP A 39 -12.02 0.88 -3.23
C ASP A 39 -12.45 1.13 -1.78
N GLU A 40 -12.22 0.17 -0.88
CA GLU A 40 -12.35 0.39 0.56
C GLU A 40 -11.43 1.51 1.03
N LEU A 41 -10.17 1.55 0.57
CA LEU A 41 -9.25 2.64 0.90
C LEU A 41 -9.69 3.98 0.29
N ALA A 42 -10.20 3.97 -0.94
CA ALA A 42 -10.67 5.19 -1.61
C ALA A 42 -11.87 5.81 -0.89
N ALA A 43 -12.77 4.98 -0.37
CA ALA A 43 -13.93 5.43 0.41
C ALA A 43 -13.55 6.09 1.76
N LEU A 44 -12.31 5.92 2.21
CA LEU A 44 -11.80 6.52 3.45
C LEU A 44 -11.07 7.85 3.23
N ILE A 45 -10.89 8.29 1.99
CA ILE A 45 -10.22 9.56 1.69
C ILE A 45 -11.08 10.72 2.18
N PRO A 46 -10.53 11.65 2.99
CA PRO A 46 -11.26 12.83 3.43
C PRO A 46 -11.78 13.67 2.25
N ALA A 47 -13.02 14.18 2.35
CA ALA A 47 -13.65 14.96 1.29
C ALA A 47 -12.94 16.32 1.01
N ASP A 48 -12.18 16.81 1.99
CA ASP A 48 -11.36 18.02 1.88
C ASP A 48 -9.96 17.74 1.30
N PHE A 49 -9.60 16.49 1.00
CA PHE A 49 -8.37 16.17 0.30
C PHE A 49 -8.37 16.84 -1.10
N ARG A 50 -7.25 17.47 -1.46
CA ARG A 50 -7.08 18.19 -2.75
C ARG A 50 -5.95 17.64 -3.61
N GLY A 51 -5.19 16.67 -3.09
CA GLY A 51 -4.13 16.03 -3.84
C GLY A 51 -4.66 14.99 -4.82
N ASP A 52 -3.75 14.44 -5.62
CA ASP A 52 -4.08 13.39 -6.57
C ASP A 52 -4.35 12.07 -5.86
N VAL A 53 -5.34 11.31 -6.36
CA VAL A 53 -5.61 9.94 -5.90
C VAL A 53 -5.39 9.00 -7.07
N ARG A 54 -4.49 8.03 -6.89
CA ARG A 54 -4.19 6.99 -7.88
C ARG A 54 -4.39 5.61 -7.28
N ARG A 55 -4.94 4.68 -8.06
CA ARG A 55 -4.97 3.25 -7.75
C ARG A 55 -3.80 2.57 -8.48
N ALA A 56 -3.12 1.66 -7.81
CA ALA A 56 -2.04 0.86 -8.40
C ALA A 56 -1.86 -0.46 -7.64
N SER A 57 -1.06 -1.35 -8.20
CA SER A 57 -0.49 -2.49 -7.51
C SER A 57 0.95 -2.21 -7.08
N VAL A 58 1.43 -2.96 -6.08
CA VAL A 58 2.84 -2.88 -5.67
C VAL A 58 3.77 -3.30 -6.81
N ALA A 59 3.36 -4.28 -7.63
CA ALA A 59 4.12 -4.73 -8.79
C ALA A 59 4.32 -3.64 -9.85
N GLU A 60 3.28 -2.84 -10.12
CA GLU A 60 3.38 -1.73 -11.07
C GLU A 60 4.30 -0.62 -10.55
N LEU A 61 4.28 -0.33 -9.25
CA LEU A 61 5.09 0.73 -8.64
C LEU A 61 6.56 0.33 -8.42
N PHE A 62 6.82 -0.96 -8.23
CA PHE A 62 8.14 -1.54 -7.99
C PHE A 62 8.39 -2.70 -8.96
N PRO A 63 8.56 -2.40 -10.27
CA PRO A 63 8.53 -3.41 -11.32
C PRO A 63 9.78 -4.30 -11.38
N SER A 64 10.90 -3.84 -10.81
CA SER A 64 12.17 -4.58 -10.80
C SER A 64 13.01 -4.19 -9.57
N PRO A 65 14.05 -4.98 -9.23
CA PRO A 65 14.94 -4.66 -8.12
C PRO A 65 15.55 -3.26 -8.27
N ALA A 66 15.73 -2.56 -7.15
CA ALA A 66 16.20 -1.18 -7.10
C ALA A 66 15.40 -0.15 -7.92
N ALA A 67 14.19 -0.48 -8.41
CA ALA A 67 13.36 0.43 -9.19
C ALA A 67 12.07 0.82 -8.45
N CYS A 68 11.76 2.11 -8.44
CA CYS A 68 10.47 2.66 -8.06
C CYS A 68 10.02 3.64 -9.15
N VAL A 69 8.80 3.46 -9.66
CA VAL A 69 8.21 4.32 -10.71
C VAL A 69 7.08 5.20 -10.17
N ALA A 70 6.95 5.31 -8.85
CA ALA A 70 5.99 6.22 -8.24
C ALA A 70 6.47 7.67 -8.40
N ASP A 71 5.57 8.57 -8.79
CA ASP A 71 5.92 9.98 -8.96
C ASP A 71 6.10 10.70 -7.62
N GLY A 72 7.13 11.56 -7.54
CA GLY A 72 7.37 12.47 -6.42
C GLY A 72 8.80 12.41 -5.91
N GLU A 73 9.27 13.50 -5.29
CA GLU A 73 10.63 13.58 -4.73
C GLU A 73 10.83 12.65 -3.52
N THR A 74 9.79 12.52 -2.69
CA THR A 74 9.81 11.65 -1.51
C THR A 74 8.61 10.72 -1.51
N ILE A 75 8.89 9.41 -1.54
CA ILE A 75 7.89 8.36 -1.53
C ILE A 75 7.84 7.72 -0.15
N VAL A 76 6.71 7.91 0.54
CA VAL A 76 6.43 7.24 1.82
C VAL A 76 5.49 6.07 1.57
N VAL A 77 5.89 4.87 1.98
CA VAL A 77 5.07 3.65 1.98
C VAL A 77 4.64 3.36 3.41
N LEU A 78 3.33 3.27 3.66
CA LEU A 78 2.81 3.07 5.02
C LEU A 78 1.51 2.25 5.05
N GLY A 79 1.12 1.83 6.26
CA GLY A 79 -0.18 1.25 6.55
C GLY A 79 -0.19 -0.22 6.92
N SER A 80 0.87 -0.95 6.59
CA SER A 80 1.01 -2.35 6.96
C SER A 80 2.47 -2.80 6.89
N LEU A 81 2.90 -3.61 7.86
CA LEU A 81 4.20 -4.29 7.78
C LEU A 81 4.27 -5.23 6.57
N TYR A 82 3.13 -5.82 6.19
CA TYR A 82 3.05 -6.68 5.00
C TYR A 82 3.25 -5.89 3.70
N LEU A 83 2.75 -4.65 3.63
CA LEU A 83 3.02 -3.77 2.49
C LEU A 83 4.50 -3.39 2.43
N VAL A 84 5.08 -3.00 3.57
CA VAL A 84 6.49 -2.62 3.65
C VAL A 84 7.39 -3.82 3.31
N GLY A 85 7.07 -5.01 3.80
CA GLY A 85 7.76 -6.25 3.48
C GLY A 85 7.70 -6.59 2.00
N GLU A 86 6.53 -6.49 1.37
CA GLU A 86 6.36 -6.71 -0.08
C GLU A 86 7.19 -5.73 -0.91
N VAL A 87 7.18 -4.44 -0.57
CA VAL A 87 7.99 -3.41 -1.23
C VAL A 87 9.49 -3.68 -1.06
N LEU A 88 9.93 -4.00 0.17
CA LEU A 88 11.32 -4.31 0.46
C LEU A 88 11.81 -5.56 -0.28
N ALA A 89 10.98 -6.61 -0.36
CA ALA A 89 11.28 -7.82 -1.10
C ALA A 89 11.49 -7.50 -2.58
N ARG A 90 10.59 -6.72 -3.20
CA ARG A 90 10.73 -6.28 -4.59
C ARG A 90 11.98 -5.44 -4.83
N LEU A 91 12.22 -4.43 -3.98
CA LEU A 91 13.41 -3.58 -4.10
C LEU A 91 14.72 -4.36 -3.97
N ARG A 92 14.74 -5.44 -3.17
CA ARG A 92 15.90 -6.31 -2.97
C ARG A 92 15.98 -7.47 -3.96
N GLY A 93 14.99 -7.65 -4.83
CA GLY A 93 14.91 -8.77 -5.76
C GLY A 93 14.70 -10.13 -5.08
N HIS A 94 14.09 -10.15 -3.90
CA HIS A 94 13.70 -11.39 -3.24
C HIS A 94 12.37 -11.92 -3.81
N GLY A 95 12.26 -13.25 -3.93
CA GLY A 95 11.02 -13.91 -4.34
C GLY A 95 9.88 -13.71 -3.34
N LEU A 96 8.65 -13.60 -3.84
CA LEU A 96 7.43 -13.32 -3.06
C LEU A 96 6.81 -14.49 -2.25
N PRO A 97 7.09 -15.79 -2.46
CA PRO A 97 6.31 -16.83 -1.77
C PRO A 97 6.49 -16.84 -0.23
N ASP A 98 7.65 -16.43 0.28
CA ASP A 98 8.00 -16.41 1.72
C ASP A 98 8.41 -15.00 2.21
N ALA A 99 8.00 -13.95 1.50
CA ALA A 99 8.45 -12.56 1.68
C ALA A 99 7.83 -11.86 2.90
N TRP A 100 7.96 -12.47 4.08
CA TRP A 100 7.53 -11.91 5.37
C TRP A 100 6.00 -11.77 5.46
N GLN A 101 5.28 -12.66 4.76
CA GLN A 101 3.83 -12.76 4.76
C GLN A 101 3.40 -13.97 5.58
N ASP A 102 3.02 -13.76 6.84
CA ASP A 102 2.18 -14.73 7.53
C ASP A 102 0.83 -14.84 6.80
N ARG A 103 0.56 -16.02 6.24
CA ARG A 103 -0.68 -16.35 5.55
C ARG A 103 -1.54 -17.25 6.42
N LEU A 104 -2.86 -17.06 6.41
CA LEU A 104 -3.75 -18.05 6.98
C LEU A 104 -3.73 -19.31 6.09
N PRO A 105 -3.88 -20.50 6.68
CA PRO A 105 -4.06 -21.71 5.89
C PRO A 105 -5.32 -21.58 5.03
N ALA A 106 -5.26 -22.07 3.79
CA ALA A 106 -6.42 -22.11 2.92
C ALA A 106 -7.56 -22.86 3.63
N THR A 107 -8.72 -22.21 3.75
CA THR A 107 -9.94 -22.87 4.22
C THR A 107 -10.30 -23.99 3.23
N ARG A 108 -10.24 -25.23 3.70
CA ARG A 108 -10.70 -26.43 2.98
C ARG A 108 -12.21 -26.42 2.78
#